data_AF-A0ABD3G089-F1
#
_entry.id   AF-A0ABD3G089-F1
#
_cell.length_a   1.000
_cell.length_b   1.000
_cell.length_c   1.000
_cell.angle_alpha   90.00
_cell.angle_beta   90.00
_cell.angle_gamma   90.00
#
_symmetry.space_group_name_H-M   'P 1'
#
loop_
_entity.id
_entity.type
_entity.pdbx_description
1 polymer ?
#
loop_
_entity_poly.entity_id
_entity_poly.type
_entity_poly.pdbx_seq_one_letter_code
_entity_poly.pdbx_strand_id
1 'polypeptide(L)'
;MTKRVVNPAFIILISIPIALVLNILLFVNKPALIVPQPLDISGQYAYFRPSGDQVSGFKDSRAKYHRSPCPALNVLANHGYIPRDGKIITSRLLQKSLIKVYNLDPALAEFLVSSLPDQFTLADLGVHHFVEHDASLIHDDSWTGGDPSSINTTLAANLLSQGDKDHQLTKTILASFRREREAYSAANTPDFDEMFTAERALTAYSEAAVLLLVLGMHSTSISVDDANAFLVDERIPGDYAMPRTPVTLARSLWVTLQLKVLALSSAVFA
;
A
#
# COMPACT_ATOMS: atom_id res chain seq x y z
N MET A 1 -25.71 -17.52 12.32
CA MET A 1 -25.86 -16.05 12.41
C MET A 1 -26.28 -15.54 11.04
N THR A 2 -27.41 -14.85 10.94
CA THR A 2 -27.85 -14.20 9.70
C THR A 2 -26.85 -13.11 9.32
N LYS A 3 -26.14 -13.27 8.19
CA LYS A 3 -25.27 -12.22 7.63
C LYS A 3 -26.11 -10.94 7.52
N ARG A 4 -25.79 -9.90 8.30
CA ARG A 4 -26.37 -8.56 8.09
C ARG A 4 -25.84 -8.07 6.75
N VAL A 5 -26.60 -8.30 5.69
CA VAL A 5 -26.36 -7.66 4.41
C VAL A 5 -26.58 -6.17 4.63
N VAL A 6 -25.49 -5.41 4.77
CA VAL A 6 -25.56 -3.96 4.89
C VAL A 6 -26.10 -3.44 3.57
N ASN A 7 -27.26 -2.76 3.61
CA ASN A 7 -27.91 -2.23 2.42
C ASN A 7 -26.95 -1.26 1.71
N PRO A 8 -26.60 -1.47 0.42
CA PRO A 8 -25.70 -0.58 -0.30
C PRO A 8 -26.20 0.88 -0.32
N ALA A 9 -27.51 1.12 -0.27
CA ALA A 9 -28.09 2.46 -0.16
C ALA A 9 -27.75 3.15 1.19
N PHE A 10 -27.62 2.38 2.27
CA PHE A 10 -27.25 2.90 3.59
C PHE A 10 -25.77 3.31 3.66
N ILE A 11 -24.89 2.55 2.99
CA ILE A 11 -23.47 2.90 2.86
C ILE A 11 -23.30 4.17 2.04
N ILE A 12 -24.02 4.29 0.92
CA ILE A 12 -24.03 5.51 0.10
C ILE A 12 -24.48 6.71 0.94
N LEU A 13 -25.56 6.58 1.71
CA LEU A 13 -26.08 7.68 2.53
C LEU A 13 -25.09 8.16 3.60
N ILE A 14 -24.35 7.26 4.27
CA ILE A 14 -23.33 7.63 5.27
C ILE A 14 -22.06 8.20 4.63
N SER A 15 -21.73 7.78 3.40
CA SER A 15 -20.55 8.28 2.70
C SER A 15 -20.65 9.74 2.26
N ILE A 16 -21.86 10.28 2.04
CA ILE A 16 -22.10 11.66 1.61
C ILE A 16 -21.57 12.72 2.60
N PRO A 17 -21.92 12.69 3.92
CA PRO A 17 -21.40 13.68 4.86
C PRO A 17 -19.88 13.56 5.07
N ILE A 18 -19.34 12.34 5.11
CA ILE A 18 -17.88 12.11 5.19
C ILE A 18 -17.19 12.70 3.96
N ALA A 19 -17.76 12.46 2.77
CA ALA A 19 -17.26 13.01 1.53
C ALA A 19 -17.28 14.54 1.53
N LEU A 20 -18.36 15.16 2.02
CA LEU A 20 -18.44 16.61 2.13
C LEU A 20 -17.36 17.18 3.05
N VAL A 21 -17.15 16.59 4.23
CA VAL A 21 -16.12 17.02 5.19
C VAL A 21 -14.72 16.88 4.58
N LEU A 22 -14.40 15.75 3.97
CA LEU A 22 -13.11 15.54 3.31
C LEU A 22 -12.90 16.52 2.15
N ASN A 23 -13.94 16.78 1.36
CA ASN A 23 -13.86 17.75 0.26
C ASN A 23 -13.62 19.18 0.76
N ILE A 24 -14.27 19.57 1.87
CA ILE A 24 -14.00 20.86 2.54
C ILE A 24 -12.56 20.91 3.04
N LEU A 25 -12.08 19.86 3.72
CA LEU A 25 -10.70 19.80 4.20
C LEU A 25 -9.69 19.91 3.06
N LEU A 26 -9.94 19.25 1.93
CA LEU A 26 -9.11 19.33 0.72
C LEU A 26 -9.15 20.72 0.07
N PHE A 27 -10.30 21.40 0.14
CA PHE A 27 -10.46 22.74 -0.41
C PHE A 27 -9.75 23.80 0.44
N VAL A 28 -9.88 23.70 1.76
CA VAL A 28 -9.29 24.64 2.74
C VAL A 28 -7.79 24.42 2.87
N ASN A 29 -7.33 23.16 2.91
CA ASN A 29 -5.93 22.81 3.08
C ASN A 29 -5.33 22.39 1.73
N LYS A 30 -5.05 23.35 0.86
CA LYS A 30 -4.29 23.09 -0.38
C LYS A 30 -2.80 23.12 -0.06
N PRO A 31 -2.11 21.97 -0.10
CA PRO A 31 -0.67 21.98 0.09
C PRO A 31 0.00 22.68 -1.09
N ALA A 32 1.13 23.36 -0.83
CA ALA A 32 1.92 23.98 -1.87
C ALA A 32 2.44 22.91 -2.84
N LEU A 33 2.42 23.23 -4.14
CA LEU A 33 3.05 22.38 -5.15
C LEU A 33 4.57 22.46 -4.98
N ILE A 34 5.23 21.30 -5.01
CA ILE A 34 6.67 21.22 -5.10
C ILE A 34 7.09 20.90 -6.54
N VAL A 35 8.26 21.39 -6.94
CA VAL A 35 8.93 20.92 -8.15
C VAL A 35 9.63 19.61 -7.79
N PRO A 36 9.22 18.45 -8.36
CA PRO A 36 9.85 17.19 -8.03
C PRO A 36 11.31 17.23 -8.46
N GLN A 37 12.22 16.92 -7.54
CA GLN A 37 13.60 16.66 -7.89
C GLN A 37 13.78 15.17 -8.16
N PRO A 38 14.61 14.79 -9.15
CA PRO A 38 14.98 13.39 -9.33
C PRO A 38 15.57 12.83 -8.03
N LEU A 39 15.12 11.64 -7.64
CA LEU A 39 15.72 10.94 -6.52
C LEU A 39 17.12 10.44 -6.89
N ASP A 40 18.08 10.58 -5.98
CA ASP A 40 19.37 9.94 -6.14
C ASP A 40 19.21 8.43 -5.98
N ILE A 41 19.46 7.68 -7.04
CA ILE A 41 19.42 6.21 -7.09
C ILE A 41 20.79 5.63 -7.44
N SER A 42 21.85 6.43 -7.23
CA SER A 42 23.24 6.07 -7.54
C SER A 42 24.07 5.88 -6.27
N GLY A 43 25.29 5.33 -6.41
CA GLY A 43 26.22 5.19 -5.29
C GLY A 43 25.62 4.46 -4.09
N GLN A 44 25.55 5.14 -2.94
CA GLN A 44 24.95 4.57 -1.72
C GLN A 44 23.45 4.27 -1.85
N TYR A 45 22.77 4.85 -2.85
CA TYR A 45 21.36 4.62 -3.16
C TYR A 45 21.12 3.72 -4.38
N ALA A 46 22.18 3.10 -4.90
CA ALA A 46 22.09 2.13 -5.99
C ALA A 46 21.12 0.99 -5.64
N TYR A 47 20.33 0.56 -6.62
CA TYR A 47 19.41 -0.54 -6.44
C TYR A 47 20.16 -1.84 -6.15
N PHE A 48 19.80 -2.48 -5.04
CA PHE A 48 20.23 -3.82 -4.68
C PHE A 48 19.07 -4.52 -3.98
N ARG A 49 18.55 -5.57 -4.60
CA ARG A 49 17.51 -6.42 -3.99
C ARG A 49 18.11 -7.78 -3.61
N PRO A 50 18.08 -8.15 -2.32
CA PRO A 50 18.49 -9.48 -1.89
C PRO A 50 17.44 -10.52 -2.36
N SER A 51 17.84 -11.78 -2.47
CA SER A 51 16.95 -12.86 -2.92
C SER A 51 17.30 -14.18 -2.23
N GLY A 52 16.43 -15.19 -2.41
CA GLY A 52 16.64 -16.53 -1.89
C GLY A 52 16.60 -16.60 -0.36
N ASP A 53 17.38 -17.51 0.19
CA ASP A 53 17.47 -17.82 1.63
C ASP A 53 18.05 -16.68 2.49
N GLN A 54 18.57 -15.63 1.86
CA GLN A 54 19.11 -14.46 2.54
C GLN A 54 18.03 -13.49 2.98
N VAL A 55 16.78 -13.66 2.54
CA VAL A 55 15.65 -12.76 2.79
C VAL A 55 14.59 -13.44 3.63
N SER A 56 14.04 -12.71 4.61
CA SER A 56 12.83 -13.16 5.28
C SER A 56 12.01 -12.01 5.84
N GLY A 57 10.69 -12.20 5.88
CA GLY A 57 9.73 -11.36 6.57
C GLY A 57 9.22 -11.95 7.88
N PHE A 58 9.68 -13.15 8.28
CA PHE A 58 9.35 -13.68 9.59
C PHE A 58 10.08 -12.93 10.70
N LYS A 59 9.32 -12.50 11.70
CA LYS A 59 9.88 -12.00 12.95
C LYS A 59 10.85 -13.04 13.55
N ASP A 60 11.97 -12.56 14.11
CA ASP A 60 13.04 -13.36 14.70
C ASP A 60 13.83 -14.25 13.70
N SER A 61 13.65 -14.06 12.39
CA SER A 61 14.45 -14.76 11.39
C SER A 61 15.95 -14.46 11.52
N ARG A 62 16.78 -15.45 11.16
CA ARG A 62 18.24 -15.31 11.07
C ARG A 62 18.71 -14.83 9.71
N ALA A 63 17.78 -14.58 8.78
CA ALA A 63 18.09 -14.11 7.44
C ALA A 63 18.97 -12.85 7.48
N LYS A 64 19.86 -12.71 6.50
CA LYS A 64 20.78 -11.57 6.43
C LYS A 64 20.01 -10.27 6.19
N TYR A 65 18.96 -10.33 5.38
CA TYR A 65 18.11 -9.20 5.01
C TYR A 65 16.69 -9.46 5.49
N HIS A 66 16.15 -8.53 6.26
CA HIS A 66 14.75 -8.52 6.64
C HIS A 66 13.95 -7.66 5.65
N ARG A 67 12.80 -8.15 5.24
CA ARG A 67 11.83 -7.44 4.40
C ARG A 67 10.45 -7.53 5.05
N SER A 68 9.54 -6.66 4.65
CA SER A 68 8.17 -6.61 5.18
C SER A 68 7.17 -7.05 4.10
N PRO A 69 5.88 -7.21 4.42
CA PRO A 69 4.81 -7.27 3.41
C PRO A 69 4.58 -5.93 2.68
N CYS A 70 5.31 -4.86 3.04
CA CYS A 70 5.09 -3.54 2.45
C CYS A 70 6.13 -3.24 1.35
N PRO A 71 5.73 -3.23 0.06
CA PRO A 71 6.66 -3.00 -1.05
C PRO A 71 7.35 -1.63 -0.95
N ALA A 72 6.66 -0.60 -0.46
CA ALA A 72 7.25 0.73 -0.27
C ALA A 72 8.45 0.71 0.69
N LEU A 73 8.35 0.00 1.81
CA LEU A 73 9.47 -0.08 2.77
C LEU A 73 10.62 -0.92 2.23
N ASN A 74 10.29 -1.98 1.48
CA ASN A 74 11.29 -2.81 0.82
C ASN A 74 12.04 -2.04 -0.27
N VAL A 75 11.36 -1.18 -1.02
CA VAL A 75 11.97 -0.22 -1.97
C VAL A 75 12.98 0.67 -1.26
N LEU A 76 12.61 1.27 -0.12
CA LEU A 76 13.54 2.10 0.67
C LEU A 76 14.80 1.33 1.09
N ALA A 77 14.66 0.07 1.52
CA ALA A 77 15.80 -0.76 1.91
C ALA A 77 16.65 -1.18 0.70
N ASN A 78 16.01 -1.56 -0.42
CA ASN A 78 16.69 -1.96 -1.65
C ASN A 78 17.48 -0.80 -2.28
N HIS A 79 17.03 0.43 -2.04
CA HIS A 79 17.73 1.65 -2.43
C HIS A 79 18.54 2.29 -1.29
N GLY A 80 18.68 1.69 -0.11
CA GLY A 80 19.52 2.23 0.96
C GLY A 80 19.06 3.56 1.57
N TYR A 81 17.79 3.95 1.39
CA TYR A 81 17.18 5.08 2.08
C TYR A 81 16.91 4.78 3.56
N ILE A 82 16.72 3.50 3.88
CA ILE A 82 16.81 2.92 5.22
C ILE A 82 17.89 1.82 5.20
N PRO A 83 18.33 1.26 6.35
CA PRO A 83 19.32 0.19 6.38
C PRO A 83 19.00 -0.93 5.39
N ARG A 84 19.96 -1.28 4.54
CA ARG A 84 19.75 -2.22 3.41
C ARG A 84 19.37 -3.62 3.86
N ASP A 85 19.87 -4.01 5.02
CA ASP A 85 19.52 -5.24 5.71
C ASP A 85 18.11 -5.21 6.32
N GLY A 86 17.42 -4.07 6.32
CA GLY A 86 16.10 -3.91 6.90
C GLY A 86 16.09 -4.02 8.44
N LYS A 87 17.25 -3.85 9.09
CA LYS A 87 17.43 -4.00 10.54
C LYS A 87 17.73 -2.65 11.19
N ILE A 88 17.45 -2.53 12.50
CA ILE A 88 17.78 -1.35 13.31
C ILE A 88 17.20 -0.06 12.69
N ILE A 89 15.92 -0.09 12.33
CA ILE A 89 15.19 1.04 11.77
C ILE A 89 14.56 1.81 12.93
N THR A 90 14.67 3.13 12.93
CA THR A 90 13.97 3.99 13.90
C THR A 90 12.79 4.68 13.24
N SER A 91 11.71 4.94 14.00
CA SER A 91 10.52 5.64 13.50
C SER A 91 10.85 7.00 12.88
N ARG A 92 11.80 7.74 13.47
CA ARG A 92 12.30 9.02 12.92
C ARG A 92 13.03 8.85 11.58
N LEU A 93 13.86 7.83 11.42
CA LEU A 93 14.53 7.56 10.15
C LEU A 93 13.51 7.18 9.06
N LEU A 94 12.54 6.33 9.43
CA LEU A 94 11.49 5.92 8.52
C LEU A 94 10.64 7.12 8.08
N GLN A 95 10.18 7.95 9.03
CA GLN A 95 9.41 9.16 8.73
C GLN A 95 10.13 10.06 7.71
N LYS A 96 11.42 10.36 7.96
CA LYS A 96 12.23 11.17 7.03
C LYS A 96 12.32 10.55 5.65
N SER A 97 12.44 9.22 5.57
CA SER A 97 12.56 8.50 4.31
C SER A 97 11.25 8.50 3.53
N LEU A 98 10.11 8.32 4.20
CA LEU A 98 8.78 8.40 3.60
C LEU A 98 8.50 9.80 3.02
N ILE A 99 8.85 10.86 3.75
CA ILE A 99 8.72 12.24 3.25
C ILE A 99 9.65 12.44 2.05
N LYS A 100 10.92 12.04 2.16
CA LYS A 100 11.93 12.26 1.12
C LYS A 100 11.61 11.55 -0.19
N VAL A 101 11.21 10.29 -0.13
CA VAL A 101 11.05 9.44 -1.32
C VAL A 101 9.64 9.54 -1.89
N TYR A 102 8.61 9.60 -1.04
CA TYR A 102 7.21 9.50 -1.48
C TYR A 102 6.42 10.81 -1.37
N ASN A 103 7.06 11.89 -0.92
CA ASN A 103 6.40 13.16 -0.62
C ASN A 103 5.20 13.02 0.32
N LEU A 104 5.28 12.14 1.33
CA LEU A 104 4.24 12.12 2.35
C LEU A 104 4.28 13.44 3.12
N ASP A 105 3.10 13.96 3.48
CA ASP A 105 3.04 15.08 4.40
C ASP A 105 3.60 14.66 5.79
N PRO A 106 4.23 15.56 6.56
CA PRO A 106 4.82 15.20 7.85
C PRO A 106 3.86 14.59 8.87
N ALA A 107 2.60 15.02 8.90
CA ALA A 107 1.58 14.49 9.80
C ALA A 107 1.11 13.09 9.37
N LEU A 108 0.97 12.83 8.07
CA LEU A 108 0.74 11.47 7.57
C LEU A 108 1.93 10.56 7.88
N ALA A 109 3.15 11.03 7.64
CA ALA A 109 4.36 10.26 7.94
C ALA A 109 4.50 9.97 9.44
N GLU A 110 4.19 10.94 10.31
CA GLU A 110 4.13 10.74 11.77
C GLU A 110 3.06 9.71 12.15
N PHE A 111 1.85 9.85 11.61
CA PHE A 111 0.75 8.92 11.86
C PHE A 111 1.15 7.47 11.54
N LEU A 112 1.78 7.24 10.39
CA LEU A 112 2.21 5.90 9.94
C LEU A 112 3.30 5.28 10.82
N VAL A 113 4.13 6.08 11.51
CA VAL A 113 5.22 5.55 12.35
C VAL A 113 4.92 5.58 13.85
N SER A 114 3.83 6.23 14.27
CA SER A 114 3.52 6.48 15.68
C SER A 114 3.25 5.24 16.52
N SER A 115 2.82 4.14 15.89
CA SER A 115 2.59 2.84 16.53
C SER A 115 3.80 1.91 16.46
N LEU A 116 4.86 2.32 15.75
CA LEU A 116 6.07 1.53 15.60
C LEU A 116 6.99 1.69 16.82
N PRO A 117 7.69 0.62 17.25
CA PRO A 117 8.70 0.73 18.29
C PRO A 117 9.80 1.74 17.92
N ASP A 118 10.46 2.32 18.93
CA ASP A 118 11.60 3.24 18.74
C ASP A 118 12.68 2.67 17.81
N GLN A 119 12.86 1.34 17.88
CA GLN A 119 13.72 0.57 16.99
C GLN A 119 13.05 -0.76 16.64
N PHE A 120 13.02 -1.09 15.35
CA PHE A 120 12.41 -2.32 14.82
C PHE A 120 13.16 -2.80 13.57
N THR A 121 12.73 -3.94 13.03
CA THR A 121 13.15 -4.46 11.73
C THR A 121 11.96 -4.62 10.79
N LEU A 122 12.17 -4.58 9.47
CA LEU A 122 11.09 -4.77 8.49
C LEU A 122 10.30 -6.07 8.70
N ALA A 123 10.96 -7.14 9.18
CA ALA A 123 10.29 -8.41 9.49
C ALA A 123 9.30 -8.31 10.66
N ASP A 124 9.43 -7.32 11.57
CA ASP A 124 8.45 -7.11 12.63
C ASP A 124 7.08 -6.72 12.08
N LEU A 125 7.04 -6.11 10.89
CA LEU A 125 5.81 -5.73 10.20
C LEU A 125 5.12 -6.92 9.53
N GLY A 126 5.80 -8.07 9.42
CA GLY A 126 5.22 -9.33 8.94
C GLY A 126 4.47 -10.11 10.00
N VAL A 127 4.40 -9.62 11.25
CA VAL A 127 3.55 -10.23 12.28
C VAL A 127 2.09 -10.03 11.90
N HIS A 128 1.38 -11.13 11.67
CA HIS A 128 -0.03 -11.11 11.33
C HIS A 128 -0.84 -10.34 12.37
N HIS A 129 -1.72 -9.47 11.89
CA HIS A 129 -2.58 -8.58 12.69
C HIS A 129 -1.87 -7.41 13.41
N PHE A 130 -0.56 -7.22 13.24
CA PHE A 130 0.09 -5.98 13.68
C PHE A 130 -0.13 -4.85 12.66
N VAL A 131 0.33 -5.07 11.43
CA VAL A 131 0.06 -4.23 10.25
C VAL A 131 -0.39 -5.13 9.10
N GLU A 132 0.27 -6.28 8.95
CA GLU A 132 -0.07 -7.32 7.97
C GLU A 132 -1.51 -7.83 8.16
N HIS A 133 -2.19 -8.03 7.02
CA HIS A 133 -3.54 -8.57 6.96
C HIS A 133 -3.77 -9.39 5.68
N ASP A 134 -4.76 -10.28 5.76
CA ASP A 134 -5.23 -11.09 4.64
C ASP A 134 -5.87 -10.24 3.52
N ALA A 135 -6.12 -10.86 2.38
CA ALA A 135 -6.56 -10.18 1.15
C ALA A 135 -5.56 -9.11 0.67
N SER A 136 -4.26 -9.29 0.90
CA SER A 136 -3.21 -8.42 0.36
C SER A 136 -3.20 -8.40 -1.18
N LEU A 137 -2.71 -7.33 -1.81
CA LEU A 137 -2.71 -7.22 -3.29
C LEU A 137 -1.91 -8.33 -3.96
N ILE A 138 -0.70 -8.59 -3.47
CA ILE A 138 0.29 -9.48 -4.10
C ILE A 138 0.99 -10.42 -3.12
N HIS A 139 0.45 -10.56 -1.90
CA HIS A 139 0.93 -11.49 -0.88
C HIS A 139 -0.16 -12.51 -0.58
N ASP A 140 0.26 -13.72 -0.24
CA ASP A 140 -0.64 -14.76 0.26
C ASP A 140 -1.20 -14.38 1.63
N ASP A 141 -2.40 -14.89 1.92
CA ASP A 141 -3.00 -14.78 3.24
C ASP A 141 -2.17 -15.58 4.25
N SER A 142 -2.16 -15.12 5.51
CA SER A 142 -1.27 -15.66 6.56
C SER A 142 -1.51 -17.15 6.84
N TRP A 143 -2.74 -17.61 6.61
CA TRP A 143 -3.16 -19.01 6.73
C TRP A 143 -2.29 -19.97 5.92
N THR A 144 -1.74 -19.52 4.78
CA THR A 144 -0.84 -20.34 3.95
C THR A 144 0.48 -20.67 4.63
N GLY A 145 0.85 -19.94 5.68
CA GLY A 145 2.10 -20.12 6.43
C GLY A 145 3.36 -19.72 5.66
N GLY A 146 3.20 -19.05 4.50
CA GLY A 146 4.30 -18.51 3.71
C GLY A 146 5.02 -17.36 4.41
N ASP A 147 6.23 -17.06 3.95
CA ASP A 147 6.95 -15.87 4.44
C ASP A 147 6.18 -14.59 4.02
N PRO A 148 5.82 -13.71 4.96
CA PRO A 148 4.94 -12.56 4.69
C PRO A 148 5.58 -11.50 3.78
N SER A 149 6.89 -11.53 3.57
CA SER A 149 7.57 -10.66 2.59
C SER A 149 7.59 -11.25 1.18
N SER A 150 7.21 -12.52 1.02
CA SER A 150 7.25 -13.19 -0.28
C SER A 150 6.14 -12.70 -1.19
N ILE A 151 6.52 -12.38 -2.43
CA ILE A 151 5.58 -11.95 -3.46
C ILE A 151 4.96 -13.19 -4.09
N ASN A 152 3.63 -13.26 -4.07
CA ASN A 152 2.90 -14.23 -4.87
C ASN A 152 2.88 -13.72 -6.32
N THR A 153 3.71 -14.33 -7.17
CA THR A 153 3.85 -13.94 -8.59
C THR A 153 2.57 -14.13 -9.39
N THR A 154 1.68 -15.05 -8.99
CA THR A 154 0.38 -15.27 -9.63
C THR A 154 -0.57 -14.11 -9.33
N LEU A 155 -0.64 -13.67 -8.07
CA LEU A 155 -1.43 -12.49 -7.68
C LEU A 155 -0.89 -11.21 -8.33
N ALA A 156 0.43 -11.05 -8.35
CA ALA A 156 1.08 -9.93 -9.03
C ALA A 156 0.78 -9.92 -10.54
N ALA A 157 0.95 -11.06 -11.22
CA ALA A 157 0.64 -11.18 -12.65
C ALA A 157 -0.84 -10.90 -12.93
N ASN A 158 -1.75 -11.37 -12.07
CA ASN A 158 -3.18 -11.08 -12.21
C ASN A 158 -3.42 -9.57 -12.13
N LEU A 159 -2.96 -8.89 -11.08
CA LEU A 159 -3.12 -7.44 -10.95
C LEU A 159 -2.56 -6.68 -12.15
N LEU A 160 -1.32 -6.99 -12.55
CA LEU A 160 -0.64 -6.29 -13.64
C LEU A 160 -1.31 -6.52 -15.01
N SER A 161 -1.97 -7.66 -15.19
CA SER A 161 -2.74 -7.95 -16.41
C SER A 161 -4.05 -7.16 -16.54
N GLN A 162 -4.53 -6.52 -15.45
CA GLN A 162 -5.76 -5.73 -15.44
C GLN A 162 -5.60 -4.33 -16.03
N GLY A 163 -4.41 -3.94 -16.50
CA GLY A 163 -4.18 -2.65 -17.13
C GLY A 163 -5.17 -2.37 -18.26
N ASP A 164 -5.63 -1.12 -18.37
CA ASP A 164 -6.51 -0.72 -19.46
C ASP A 164 -5.78 -0.74 -20.83
N LYS A 165 -6.47 -0.28 -21.89
CA LYS A 165 -5.90 -0.23 -23.25
C LYS A 165 -4.60 0.59 -23.36
N ASP A 166 -4.35 1.49 -22.41
CA ASP A 166 -3.16 2.34 -22.36
C ASP A 166 -2.14 1.78 -21.34
N HIS A 167 -2.32 0.54 -20.89
CA HIS A 167 -1.50 -0.13 -19.87
C HIS A 167 -1.48 0.61 -18.52
N GLN A 168 -2.62 1.21 -18.14
CA GLN A 168 -2.75 1.91 -16.87
C GLN A 168 -3.62 1.13 -15.88
N LEU A 169 -3.13 0.98 -14.64
CA LEU A 169 -3.91 0.58 -13.48
C LEU A 169 -4.67 1.80 -12.95
N THR A 170 -5.94 1.90 -13.33
CA THR A 170 -6.83 2.97 -12.89
C THR A 170 -7.36 2.72 -11.48
N LYS A 171 -7.91 3.77 -10.87
CA LYS A 171 -8.64 3.66 -9.60
C LYS A 171 -9.77 2.62 -9.63
N THR A 172 -10.51 2.54 -10.74
CA THR A 172 -11.60 1.56 -10.89
C THR A 172 -11.05 0.13 -10.94
N ILE A 173 -9.95 -0.09 -11.65
CA ILE A 173 -9.27 -1.39 -11.72
C ILE A 173 -8.81 -1.82 -10.33
N LEU A 174 -8.10 -0.95 -9.60
CA LEU A 174 -7.64 -1.27 -8.23
C LEU A 174 -8.80 -1.52 -7.27
N ALA A 175 -9.90 -0.76 -7.38
CA ALA A 175 -11.10 -0.99 -6.57
C ALA A 175 -11.72 -2.36 -6.85
N SER A 176 -11.84 -2.76 -8.13
CA SER A 176 -12.33 -4.11 -8.49
C SER A 176 -11.41 -5.20 -7.96
N PHE A 177 -10.11 -5.06 -8.17
CA PHE A 177 -9.14 -6.05 -7.74
C PHE A 177 -9.09 -6.21 -6.21
N ARG A 178 -9.19 -5.12 -5.44
CA ARG A 178 -9.31 -5.18 -3.97
C ARG A 178 -10.50 -6.03 -3.53
N ARG A 179 -11.65 -5.85 -4.19
CA ARG A 179 -12.85 -6.64 -3.92
C ARG A 179 -12.67 -8.11 -4.32
N GLU A 180 -12.05 -8.38 -5.46
CA GLU A 180 -11.75 -9.75 -5.89
C GLU A 180 -10.85 -10.46 -4.88
N ARG A 181 -9.85 -9.76 -4.33
CA ARG A 181 -9.01 -10.28 -3.24
C ARG A 181 -9.80 -10.57 -1.97
N GLU A 182 -10.69 -9.67 -1.55
CA GLU A 182 -11.60 -9.91 -0.42
C GLU A 182 -12.49 -11.15 -0.66
N ALA A 183 -13.09 -11.27 -1.85
CA ALA A 183 -13.96 -12.39 -2.20
C ALA A 183 -13.20 -13.73 -2.27
N TYR A 184 -11.98 -13.72 -2.83
CA TYR A 184 -11.10 -14.88 -2.85
C TYR A 184 -10.74 -15.32 -1.43
N SER A 185 -10.33 -14.39 -0.58
CA SER A 185 -9.90 -14.69 0.79
C SER A 185 -11.07 -15.20 1.63
N ALA A 186 -12.25 -14.59 1.50
CA ALA A 186 -13.48 -15.08 2.13
C ALA A 186 -13.86 -16.51 1.71
N ALA A 187 -13.48 -16.95 0.51
CA ALA A 187 -13.76 -18.29 0.00
C ALA A 187 -12.69 -19.32 0.37
N ASN A 188 -11.44 -18.90 0.64
CA ASN A 188 -10.28 -19.80 0.72
C ASN A 188 -9.50 -19.71 2.05
N THR A 189 -9.79 -18.73 2.89
CA THR A 189 -9.07 -18.48 4.15
C THR A 189 -10.00 -18.70 5.34
N PRO A 190 -9.69 -19.64 6.25
CA PRO A 190 -10.47 -19.87 7.46
C PRO A 190 -10.62 -18.59 8.28
N ASP A 191 -11.80 -18.42 8.89
CA ASP A 191 -12.14 -17.30 9.77
C ASP A 191 -11.99 -15.89 9.15
N PHE A 192 -11.81 -15.78 7.83
CA PHE A 192 -11.63 -14.50 7.15
C PHE A 192 -12.76 -13.50 7.44
N ASP A 193 -14.02 -13.93 7.39
CA ASP A 193 -15.18 -13.06 7.67
C ASP A 193 -15.17 -12.50 9.12
N GLU A 194 -14.56 -13.21 10.06
CA GLU A 194 -14.45 -12.79 11.47
C GLU A 194 -13.23 -11.88 11.67
N MET A 195 -12.14 -12.19 10.99
CA MET A 195 -10.86 -11.51 11.12
C MET A 195 -10.79 -10.24 10.27
N PHE A 196 -11.38 -10.18 9.08
CA PHE A 196 -11.32 -9.04 8.18
C PHE A 196 -12.29 -7.91 8.60
N THR A 197 -11.94 -7.22 9.69
CA THR A 197 -12.75 -6.14 10.28
C THR A 197 -12.83 -4.89 9.39
N ALA A 198 -13.71 -3.96 9.75
CA ALA A 198 -13.81 -2.65 9.07
C ALA A 198 -12.50 -1.85 9.11
N GLU A 199 -11.70 -2.00 10.17
CA GLU A 199 -10.39 -1.37 10.30
C GLU A 199 -9.35 -1.96 9.33
N ARG A 200 -9.36 -3.28 9.13
CA ARG A 200 -8.51 -3.95 8.13
C ARG A 200 -8.94 -3.61 6.72
N ALA A 201 -10.25 -3.56 6.47
CA ALA A 201 -10.77 -3.05 5.21
C ALA A 201 -10.33 -1.58 4.98
N LEU A 202 -10.33 -0.72 6.00
CA LEU A 202 -9.85 0.65 5.88
C LEU A 202 -8.36 0.69 5.52
N THR A 203 -7.54 -0.12 6.18
CA THR A 203 -6.09 -0.25 5.93
C THR A 203 -5.83 -0.70 4.49
N ALA A 204 -6.40 -1.83 4.10
CA ALA A 204 -6.26 -2.45 2.79
C ALA A 204 -6.60 -1.51 1.61
N TYR A 205 -7.67 -0.72 1.74
CA TYR A 205 -8.04 0.26 0.71
C TYR A 205 -7.16 1.52 0.77
N SER A 206 -6.68 1.89 1.95
CA SER A 206 -5.76 3.01 2.12
C SER A 206 -4.38 2.72 1.54
N GLU A 207 -3.90 1.48 1.60
CA GLU A 207 -2.68 1.06 0.90
C GLU A 207 -2.80 1.22 -0.61
N ALA A 208 -3.92 0.78 -1.20
CA ALA A 208 -4.20 0.99 -2.63
C ALA A 208 -4.35 2.48 -2.99
N ALA A 209 -4.94 3.28 -2.10
CA ALA A 209 -5.04 4.72 -2.26
C ALA A 209 -3.66 5.40 -2.22
N VAL A 210 -2.81 5.04 -1.26
CA VAL A 210 -1.45 5.57 -1.14
C VAL A 210 -0.60 5.12 -2.33
N LEU A 211 -0.73 3.89 -2.80
CA LEU A 211 -0.08 3.41 -4.03
C LEU A 211 -0.43 4.31 -5.23
N LEU A 212 -1.72 4.62 -5.45
CA LEU A 212 -2.18 5.57 -6.48
C LEU A 212 -1.62 6.97 -6.29
N LEU A 213 -1.61 7.47 -5.05
CA LEU A 213 -1.16 8.84 -4.77
C LEU A 213 0.35 9.00 -4.92
N VAL A 214 1.12 7.95 -4.61
CA VAL A 214 2.58 7.94 -4.66
C VAL A 214 3.07 7.70 -6.08
N LEU A 215 2.55 6.69 -6.78
CA LEU A 215 3.01 6.31 -8.13
C LEU A 215 2.23 6.95 -9.26
N GLY A 216 1.00 7.44 -9.01
CA GLY A 216 0.20 8.03 -10.08
C GLY A 216 0.71 9.37 -10.59
N MET A 217 1.66 9.98 -9.88
CA MET A 217 2.36 11.22 -10.25
C MET A 217 1.41 12.37 -10.64
N HIS A 218 1.29 12.68 -11.94
CA HIS A 218 0.43 13.76 -12.48
C HIS A 218 -0.90 13.23 -13.01
N SER A 219 -1.16 11.94 -12.86
CA SER A 219 -2.33 11.25 -13.38
C SER A 219 -3.19 10.69 -12.23
N THR A 220 -4.29 10.03 -12.60
CA THR A 220 -5.18 9.32 -11.67
C THR A 220 -5.01 7.79 -11.76
N SER A 221 -3.92 7.32 -12.36
CA SER A 221 -3.61 5.91 -12.60
C SER A 221 -2.10 5.64 -12.49
N ILE A 222 -1.68 4.38 -12.50
CA ILE A 222 -0.27 3.99 -12.46
C ILE A 222 0.02 3.18 -13.72
N SER A 223 1.16 3.36 -14.38
CA SER A 223 1.51 2.46 -15.50
C SER A 223 1.75 1.05 -14.97
N VAL A 224 1.43 0.03 -15.77
CA VAL A 224 1.70 -1.37 -15.39
C VAL A 224 3.20 -1.59 -15.13
N ASP A 225 4.08 -0.91 -15.87
CA ASP A 225 5.53 -1.01 -15.69
C ASP A 225 5.99 -0.41 -14.35
N ASP A 226 5.47 0.76 -13.95
CA ASP A 226 5.78 1.36 -12.65
C ASP A 226 5.23 0.53 -11.50
N ALA A 227 4.01 0.00 -11.67
CA ALA A 227 3.42 -0.91 -10.70
C ALA A 227 4.25 -2.19 -10.56
N ASN A 228 4.73 -2.77 -11.66
CA ASN A 228 5.62 -3.94 -11.63
C ASN A 228 6.95 -3.61 -10.96
N ALA A 229 7.59 -2.50 -11.34
CA ALA A 229 8.85 -2.08 -10.73
C ALA A 229 8.70 -1.86 -9.21
N PHE A 230 7.61 -1.25 -8.77
CA PHE A 230 7.41 -0.93 -7.37
C PHE A 230 6.93 -2.12 -6.53
N LEU A 231 5.92 -2.87 -7.02
CA LEU A 231 5.32 -3.97 -6.27
C LEU A 231 6.12 -5.26 -6.39
N VAL A 232 6.61 -5.58 -7.59
CA VAL A 232 7.28 -6.85 -7.87
C VAL A 232 8.78 -6.73 -7.72
N ASP A 233 9.41 -5.74 -8.37
CA ASP A 233 10.86 -5.55 -8.27
C ASP A 233 11.26 -4.82 -6.98
N GLU A 234 10.31 -4.25 -6.24
CA GLU A 234 10.57 -3.42 -5.06
C GLU A 234 11.67 -2.39 -5.33
N ARG A 235 11.51 -1.69 -6.44
CA ARG A 235 12.44 -0.73 -7.03
C ARG A 235 11.74 0.59 -7.28
N ILE A 236 12.46 1.70 -7.10
CA ILE A 236 11.99 3.02 -7.55
C ILE A 236 11.87 2.97 -9.09
N PRO A 237 10.69 3.25 -9.69
CA PRO A 237 10.55 3.25 -11.14
C PRO A 237 11.49 4.23 -11.84
N GLY A 238 11.84 3.98 -13.10
CA GLY A 238 12.97 4.63 -13.76
C GLY A 238 12.84 6.15 -13.93
N ASP A 239 11.66 6.62 -14.31
CA ASP A 239 11.32 8.04 -14.45
C ASP A 239 10.50 8.57 -13.27
N TYR A 240 10.50 7.82 -12.16
CA TYR A 240 9.77 8.20 -10.96
C TYR A 240 10.20 9.59 -10.48
N ALA A 241 9.22 10.46 -10.38
CA ALA A 241 9.34 11.71 -9.66
C ALA A 241 8.26 11.76 -8.60
N MET A 242 8.65 12.13 -7.38
CA MET A 242 7.73 12.22 -6.26
C MET A 242 6.51 13.11 -6.61
N PRO A 243 5.32 12.82 -6.05
CA PRO A 243 4.11 13.59 -6.34
C PRO A 243 4.32 15.10 -6.12
N ARG A 244 3.78 15.96 -7.00
CA ARG A 244 3.90 17.43 -6.85
C ARG A 244 3.15 17.98 -5.64
N THR A 245 2.06 17.33 -5.27
CA THR A 245 1.32 17.62 -4.06
C THR A 245 1.71 16.60 -2.99
N PRO A 246 2.08 17.02 -1.78
CA PRO A 246 2.24 16.11 -0.66
C PRO A 246 1.05 15.16 -0.53
N VAL A 247 1.34 13.88 -0.34
CA VAL A 247 0.33 12.86 -0.06
C VAL A 247 -0.13 13.06 1.38
N THR A 248 -1.38 13.49 1.57
CA THR A 248 -1.90 13.81 2.90
C THR A 248 -2.84 12.77 3.46
N LEU A 249 -3.03 12.78 4.78
CA LEU A 249 -4.03 11.92 5.42
C LEU A 249 -5.44 12.16 4.85
N ALA A 250 -5.86 13.42 4.74
CA ALA A 250 -7.17 13.77 4.18
C ALA A 250 -7.32 13.32 2.71
N ARG A 251 -6.25 13.46 1.90
CA ARG A 251 -6.27 13.02 0.50
C ARG A 251 -6.30 11.51 0.37
N SER A 252 -5.55 10.81 1.21
CA SER A 252 -5.53 9.35 1.27
C SER A 252 -6.92 8.82 1.62
N LEU A 253 -7.52 9.32 2.71
CA LEU A 253 -8.88 8.93 3.12
C LEU A 253 -9.95 9.26 2.06
N TRP A 254 -9.80 10.36 1.34
CA TRP A 254 -10.68 10.69 0.22
C TRP A 254 -10.59 9.66 -0.91
N VAL A 255 -9.38 9.28 -1.31
CA VAL A 255 -9.19 8.26 -2.36
C VAL A 255 -9.61 6.87 -1.86
N THR A 256 -9.36 6.53 -0.60
CA THR A 256 -9.85 5.31 0.06
C THR A 256 -11.38 5.22 -0.02
N LEU A 257 -12.10 6.30 0.30
CA LEU A 257 -13.55 6.35 0.20
C LEU A 257 -14.02 6.11 -1.24
N GLN A 258 -13.38 6.75 -2.21
CA GLN A 258 -13.69 6.56 -3.64
C GLN A 258 -13.45 5.12 -4.08
N LEU A 259 -12.34 4.51 -3.69
CA LEU A 259 -12.04 3.10 -3.98
C LEU A 259 -13.10 2.18 -3.37
N LYS A 260 -13.52 2.41 -2.12
CA LYS A 260 -14.55 1.56 -1.47
C LYS A 260 -15.91 1.70 -2.14
N VAL A 261 -16.31 2.91 -2.54
CA VAL A 261 -17.56 3.14 -3.29
C VAL A 261 -17.50 2.43 -4.65
N LEU A 262 -16.39 2.56 -5.39
CA LEU A 262 -16.19 1.90 -6.68
C LEU A 262 -16.23 0.38 -6.55
N ALA A 263 -15.52 -0.16 -5.55
CA ALA A 263 -15.49 -1.59 -5.26
C ALA A 263 -16.89 -2.11 -4.95
N LEU A 264 -17.71 -1.40 -4.18
CA LEU A 264 -19.10 -1.80 -3.92
C LEU A 264 -19.95 -1.74 -5.19
N SER A 265 -19.75 -0.72 -6.04
CA SER A 265 -20.51 -0.54 -7.27
C SER A 265 -20.19 -1.55 -8.37
N SER A 266 -18.99 -2.14 -8.39
CA SER A 266 -18.67 -3.21 -9.35
C SER A 266 -19.53 -4.47 -9.17
N ALA A 267 -20.20 -4.66 -8.02
CA ALA A 267 -21.20 -5.72 -7.83
C ALA A 267 -22.42 -5.57 -8.75
N VAL A 268 -22.76 -4.32 -9.07
CA VAL A 268 -24.07 -3.98 -9.62
C VAL A 268 -24.09 -4.20 -11.13
N PHE A 269 -22.91 -4.39 -11.74
CA PHE A 269 -22.73 -4.52 -13.19
C PHE A 269 -21.90 -5.75 -13.60
N ALA A 270 -21.62 -6.66 -12.67
CA ALA A 270 -20.93 -7.93 -12.93
C ALA A 270 -21.92 -9.10 -12.95
#